data_AF-A0A0D2QB64-F1
#
_entry.id   AF-A0A0D2QB64-F1
#
_cell.length_a   1.000
_cell.length_b   1.000
_cell.length_c   1.000
_cell.angle_alpha   90.00
_cell.angle_beta   90.00
_cell.angle_gamma   90.00
#
_symmetry.space_group_name_H-M   'P 1'
#
loop_
_entity.id
_entity.type
_entity.pdbx_description
1 polymer ?
#
loop_
_entity_poly.entity_id
_entity_poly.type
_entity_poly.pdbx_seq_one_letter_code
_entity_poly.pdbx_strand_id
1 'polypeptide(L)'
;MLASWFRLKYPHVAIGALASSAPILNFENITSPYSFNNIITQDFRSESENCYKVIKGSWKKIEDTGKQSGGLELLRKSFRICKNFIDVDVLESWLETAFAYTAMTDYPTPSNFLNPMPAYPVKQMCKAIDDPKSGNDTFAKLYGAASVYYNYSGTATCFNLAYSPDPHGLDMWSWQACTEMIMPTSGSNKESIFPENQWNYSRRAAACKAFYGVHPRPNWITTEFGGHDIYRVLKRYGSNMIFFNGLRDPWSGGGVLKNISKTIVAIVAEQGAHHVDLRFATKDDPKWLRDVRQMEINIISDWISQYYHDLAHQS
;
A
#
# COMPACT_ATOMS: atom_id res chain seq x y z
N MET A 1 -1.65 -6.28 11.04
CA MET A 1 -1.55 -7.76 11.14
C MET A 1 -1.13 -8.20 12.55
N LEU A 2 -0.03 -7.67 13.09
CA LEU A 2 0.46 -8.05 14.42
C LEU A 2 -0.59 -7.88 15.53
N ALA A 3 -1.29 -6.75 15.59
CA ALA A 3 -2.34 -6.52 16.59
C ALA A 3 -3.44 -7.61 16.56
N SER A 4 -3.92 -7.98 15.35
CA SER A 4 -4.91 -9.05 15.20
C SER A 4 -4.38 -10.42 15.61
N TRP A 5 -3.14 -10.76 15.23
CA TRP A 5 -2.52 -12.04 15.60
C TRP A 5 -2.20 -12.12 17.09
N PHE A 6 -1.80 -11.01 17.70
CA PHE A 6 -1.53 -10.93 19.12
C PHE A 6 -2.80 -11.13 19.94
N ARG A 7 -3.91 -10.47 19.58
CA ARG A 7 -5.20 -10.73 20.24
C ARG A 7 -5.67 -12.17 20.04
N LEU A 8 -5.44 -12.77 18.86
CA LEU A 8 -5.82 -14.15 18.58
C LEU A 8 -5.01 -15.16 19.41
N LYS A 9 -3.69 -14.99 19.53
CA LYS A 9 -2.80 -15.96 20.22
C LYS A 9 -2.69 -15.70 21.73
N TYR A 10 -2.82 -14.45 22.16
CA TYR A 10 -2.61 -14.03 23.56
C TYR A 10 -3.82 -13.25 24.11
N PRO A 11 -5.03 -13.84 24.10
CA PRO A 11 -6.24 -13.14 24.56
C PRO A 11 -6.24 -12.83 26.07
N HIS A 12 -5.34 -13.45 26.83
CA HIS A 12 -5.12 -13.20 28.25
C HIS A 12 -4.23 -11.96 28.52
N VAL A 13 -3.54 -11.44 27.49
CA VAL A 13 -2.63 -10.28 27.62
C VAL A 13 -3.30 -8.99 27.15
N ALA A 14 -4.02 -9.03 26.02
CA ALA A 14 -4.63 -7.85 25.41
C ALA A 14 -6.14 -8.01 25.32
N ILE A 15 -6.93 -7.08 25.88
CA ILE A 15 -8.41 -7.14 25.94
C ILE A 15 -9.06 -7.07 24.55
N GLY A 16 -8.42 -6.41 23.58
CA GLY A 16 -8.88 -6.30 22.20
C GLY A 16 -7.79 -5.82 21.24
N ALA A 17 -8.11 -5.70 19.96
CA ALA A 17 -7.19 -5.20 18.94
C ALA A 17 -7.88 -4.35 17.87
N LEU A 18 -7.30 -3.19 17.57
CA LEU A 18 -7.56 -2.43 16.35
C LEU A 18 -6.51 -2.82 15.30
N ALA A 19 -6.93 -3.55 14.28
CA ALA A 19 -6.11 -4.01 13.17
C ALA A 19 -6.43 -3.18 11.91
N SER A 20 -5.87 -1.98 11.86
CA SER A 20 -6.04 -1.05 10.75
C SER A 20 -5.17 -1.42 9.54
N SER A 21 -5.79 -1.44 8.36
CA SER A 21 -5.19 -1.82 7.07
C SER A 21 -4.31 -3.07 7.17
N ALA A 22 -4.84 -4.12 7.82
CA ALA A 22 -4.11 -5.35 8.10
C ALA A 22 -4.42 -6.43 7.05
N PRO A 23 -3.54 -6.68 6.06
CA PRO A 23 -3.82 -7.60 4.96
C PRO A 23 -3.60 -9.07 5.36
N ILE A 24 -4.28 -9.57 6.40
CA ILE A 24 -4.09 -10.93 6.93
C ILE A 24 -4.51 -12.05 5.94
N LEU A 25 -5.16 -11.69 4.82
CA LEU A 25 -5.56 -12.61 3.74
C LEU A 25 -4.59 -12.59 2.55
N ASN A 26 -3.54 -11.75 2.56
CA ASN A 26 -2.60 -11.64 1.42
C ASN A 26 -1.55 -12.76 1.41
N PHE A 27 -1.95 -14.01 1.63
CA PHE A 27 -1.04 -15.15 1.64
C PHE A 27 -1.56 -16.27 0.72
N GLU A 28 -0.63 -17.06 0.20
CA GLU A 28 -0.92 -18.19 -0.71
C GLU A 28 -1.85 -17.79 -1.86
N ASN A 29 -2.94 -18.52 -2.09
CA ASN A 29 -3.98 -18.19 -3.06
C ASN A 29 -5.30 -17.75 -2.38
N ILE A 30 -5.23 -17.25 -1.13
CA ILE A 30 -6.40 -16.72 -0.42
C ILE A 30 -6.92 -15.45 -1.10
N THR A 31 -6.00 -14.56 -1.46
CA THR A 31 -6.28 -13.32 -2.18
C THR A 31 -5.62 -13.36 -3.55
N SER A 32 -6.27 -12.77 -4.54
CA SER A 32 -5.72 -12.69 -5.90
C SER A 32 -4.38 -11.94 -5.92
N PRO A 33 -3.34 -12.46 -6.60
CA PRO A 33 -2.06 -11.78 -6.71
C PRO A 33 -2.12 -10.45 -7.48
N TYR A 34 -3.25 -10.20 -8.15
CA TYR A 34 -3.51 -8.98 -8.91
C TYR A 34 -4.22 -7.90 -8.09
N SER A 35 -4.73 -8.23 -6.89
CA SER A 35 -5.62 -7.33 -6.14
C SER A 35 -4.97 -6.00 -5.80
N PHE A 36 -3.70 -6.02 -5.39
CA PHE A 36 -2.94 -4.84 -4.99
C PHE A 36 -2.85 -3.82 -6.14
N ASN A 37 -2.32 -4.25 -7.29
CA ASN A 37 -2.16 -3.39 -8.46
C ASN A 37 -3.49 -3.01 -9.12
N ASN A 38 -4.53 -3.85 -9.00
CA ASN A 38 -5.87 -3.51 -9.47
C ASN A 38 -6.47 -2.34 -8.70
N ILE A 39 -6.30 -2.30 -7.37
CA ILE A 39 -6.82 -1.19 -6.56
C ILE A 39 -6.09 0.11 -6.91
N ILE A 40 -4.75 0.10 -6.98
CA ILE A 40 -3.97 1.26 -7.46
C ILE A 40 -4.48 1.74 -8.81
N THR A 41 -4.71 0.81 -9.74
CA THR A 41 -5.24 1.13 -11.06
C THR A 41 -6.60 1.83 -11.00
N GLN A 42 -7.50 1.36 -10.13
CA GLN A 42 -8.82 1.98 -9.95
C GLN A 42 -8.72 3.35 -9.28
N ASP A 43 -7.80 3.55 -8.34
CA ASP A 43 -7.61 4.86 -7.69
C ASP A 43 -7.27 5.93 -8.73
N PHE A 44 -6.24 5.69 -9.55
CA PHE A 44 -5.85 6.62 -10.62
C PHE A 44 -6.94 6.79 -11.69
N ARG A 45 -7.60 5.69 -12.08
CA ARG A 45 -8.68 5.74 -13.08
C ARG A 45 -9.91 6.50 -12.58
N SER A 46 -10.22 6.40 -11.29
CA SER A 46 -11.34 7.11 -10.65
C SER A 46 -11.14 8.63 -10.63
N GLU A 47 -9.89 9.09 -10.59
CA GLU A 47 -9.57 10.52 -10.67
C GLU A 47 -9.59 11.05 -12.11
N SER A 48 -9.06 10.28 -13.08
CA SER A 48 -9.07 10.67 -14.49
C SER A 48 -8.79 9.49 -15.43
N GLU A 49 -9.68 9.30 -16.41
CA GLU A 49 -9.50 8.30 -17.46
C GLU A 49 -8.29 8.63 -18.36
N ASN A 50 -7.96 9.92 -18.53
CA ASN A 50 -6.77 10.32 -19.29
C ASN A 50 -5.50 10.02 -18.50
N CYS A 51 -5.46 10.33 -17.21
CA CYS A 51 -4.37 9.98 -16.30
C CYS A 51 -4.06 8.49 -16.35
N TYR A 52 -5.08 7.64 -16.21
CA TYR A 52 -5.00 6.19 -16.36
C TYR A 52 -4.33 5.77 -17.69
N LYS A 53 -4.84 6.29 -18.82
CA LYS A 53 -4.33 5.96 -20.16
C LYS A 53 -2.88 6.40 -20.38
N VAL A 54 -2.52 7.59 -19.88
CA VAL A 54 -1.16 8.13 -20.01
C VAL A 54 -0.17 7.27 -19.24
N ILE A 55 -0.47 6.92 -17.98
CA ILE A 55 0.42 6.07 -17.17
C ILE A 55 0.57 4.69 -17.83
N LYS A 56 -0.56 4.02 -18.13
CA LYS A 56 -0.56 2.69 -18.75
C LYS A 56 0.21 2.64 -20.07
N GLY A 57 0.06 3.65 -20.92
CA GLY A 57 0.75 3.71 -22.22
C GLY A 57 2.22 4.17 -22.14
N SER A 58 2.68 4.63 -20.97
CA SER A 58 4.00 5.25 -20.83
C SER A 58 5.15 4.27 -20.76
N TRP A 59 4.96 3.09 -20.15
CA TRP A 59 6.03 2.08 -19.95
C TRP A 59 6.67 1.66 -21.26
N LYS A 60 5.85 1.22 -22.23
CA LYS A 60 6.32 0.88 -23.57
C LYS A 60 7.05 2.05 -24.24
N LYS A 61 6.59 3.29 -24.02
CA LYS A 61 7.25 4.48 -24.57
C LYS A 61 8.61 4.74 -23.92
N ILE A 62 8.75 4.49 -22.62
CA ILE A 62 10.04 4.56 -21.90
C ILE A 62 10.99 3.49 -22.46
N GLU A 63 10.57 2.23 -22.52
CA GLU A 63 11.37 1.14 -23.09
C GLU A 63 11.81 1.41 -24.53
N ASP A 64 10.88 1.77 -25.41
CA ASP A 64 11.15 2.01 -26.82
C ASP A 64 12.10 3.20 -27.00
N THR A 65 12.00 4.22 -26.14
CA THR A 65 12.92 5.36 -26.12
C THR A 65 14.30 4.93 -25.63
N GLY A 66 14.38 4.14 -24.55
CA GLY A 66 15.66 3.66 -24.01
C GLY A 66 16.50 2.84 -25.00
N LYS A 67 15.84 2.14 -25.94
CA LYS A 67 16.48 1.38 -27.02
C LYS A 67 17.06 2.24 -28.15
N GLN A 68 16.67 3.51 -28.26
CA GLN A 68 17.13 4.41 -29.30
C GLN A 68 18.49 5.05 -28.96
N SER A 69 19.27 5.37 -30.00
CA SER A 69 20.52 6.12 -29.83
C SER A 69 20.26 7.48 -29.18
N GLY A 70 20.91 7.75 -28.03
CA GLY A 70 20.69 8.95 -27.23
C GLY A 70 19.41 8.96 -26.38
N GLY A 71 18.60 7.89 -26.43
CA GLY A 71 17.33 7.80 -25.72
C GLY A 71 17.44 7.81 -24.19
N LEU A 72 18.45 7.12 -23.63
CA LEU A 72 18.74 7.16 -22.19
C LEU A 72 19.03 8.58 -21.70
N GLU A 73 19.78 9.37 -22.47
CA GLU A 73 20.09 10.75 -22.11
C GLU A 73 18.86 11.66 -22.24
N LEU A 74 17.98 11.40 -23.20
CA LEU A 74 16.68 12.06 -23.32
C LEU A 74 15.80 11.77 -22.09
N LEU A 75 15.67 10.50 -21.69
CA LEU A 75 14.93 10.09 -20.50
C LEU A 75 15.52 10.75 -19.24
N ARG A 76 16.85 10.66 -19.06
CA ARG A 76 17.55 11.27 -17.94
C ARG A 76 17.24 12.77 -17.79
N LYS A 77 17.29 13.52 -18.90
CA LYS A 77 16.95 14.96 -18.90
C LYS A 77 15.47 15.20 -18.60
N SER A 78 14.58 14.41 -19.21
CA SER A 78 13.13 14.58 -19.10
C SER A 78 12.64 14.39 -17.65
N PHE A 79 13.24 13.43 -16.93
CA PHE A 79 12.92 13.16 -15.53
C PHE A 79 13.82 13.89 -14.53
N ARG A 80 14.74 14.75 -15.00
CA ARG A 80 15.77 15.44 -14.18
C ARG A 80 16.57 14.49 -13.29
N ILE A 81 16.95 13.34 -13.83
CA ILE A 81 17.83 12.41 -13.13
C ILE A 81 19.26 12.97 -13.10
N CYS A 82 19.94 12.84 -11.96
CA CYS A 82 21.29 13.34 -11.77
C CYS A 82 22.27 12.72 -12.81
N LYS A 83 23.38 13.41 -13.11
CA LYS A 83 24.34 13.02 -14.18
C LYS A 83 25.18 11.77 -13.88
N ASN A 84 24.77 10.95 -12.92
CA ASN A 84 25.55 9.81 -12.46
C ASN A 84 25.14 8.50 -13.16
N PHE A 85 23.84 8.23 -13.29
CA PHE A 85 23.35 6.92 -13.72
C PHE A 85 21.92 7.02 -14.25
N ILE A 86 21.64 6.30 -15.33
CA ILE A 86 20.28 6.09 -15.84
C ILE A 86 20.21 4.69 -16.45
N ASP A 87 19.16 3.96 -16.07
CA ASP A 87 18.80 2.67 -16.60
C ASP A 87 17.27 2.62 -16.71
N VAL A 88 16.74 1.91 -17.72
CA VAL A 88 15.30 1.86 -17.98
C VAL A 88 14.58 1.18 -16.83
N ASP A 89 15.04 0.01 -16.40
CA ASP A 89 14.39 -0.78 -15.35
C ASP A 89 14.39 0.00 -14.02
N VAL A 90 15.48 0.72 -13.73
CA VAL A 90 15.58 1.56 -12.53
C VAL A 90 14.64 2.78 -12.60
N LEU A 91 14.49 3.41 -13.76
CA LEU A 91 13.53 4.51 -13.95
C LEU A 91 12.09 4.01 -13.82
N GLU A 92 11.77 2.86 -14.39
CA GLU A 92 10.45 2.26 -14.27
C GLU A 92 10.14 1.92 -12.81
N SER A 93 11.07 1.27 -12.11
CA SER A 93 10.91 0.98 -10.68
C SER A 93 10.71 2.25 -9.82
N TRP A 94 11.41 3.34 -10.16
CA TRP A 94 11.25 4.63 -9.50
C TRP A 94 9.85 5.24 -9.73
N LEU A 95 9.29 5.13 -10.93
CA LEU A 95 7.93 5.55 -11.24
C LEU A 95 6.88 4.65 -10.58
N GLU A 96 7.06 3.33 -10.63
CA GLU A 96 6.18 2.36 -9.98
C GLU A 96 6.05 2.65 -8.48
N THR A 97 7.19 2.91 -7.83
CA THR A 97 7.26 3.31 -6.42
C THR A 97 6.44 4.57 -6.15
N ALA A 98 6.55 5.59 -7.00
CA ALA A 98 5.78 6.82 -6.85
C ALA A 98 4.27 6.57 -6.91
N PHE A 99 3.80 5.79 -7.89
CA PHE A 99 2.38 5.51 -8.06
C PHE A 99 1.84 4.64 -6.93
N ALA A 100 2.55 3.58 -6.55
CA ALA A 100 2.12 2.68 -5.47
C ALA A 100 2.07 3.37 -4.12
N TYR A 101 3.12 4.10 -3.73
CA TYR A 101 3.15 4.79 -2.44
C TYR A 101 2.22 5.99 -2.38
N THR A 102 1.98 6.68 -3.50
CA THR A 102 0.96 7.73 -3.56
C THR A 102 -0.45 7.18 -3.38
N ALA A 103 -0.78 6.03 -4.01
CA ALA A 103 -2.07 5.36 -3.78
C ALA A 103 -2.22 4.91 -2.32
N MET A 104 -1.20 4.28 -1.73
CA MET A 104 -1.22 3.90 -0.30
C MET A 104 -1.49 5.10 0.61
N THR A 105 -0.95 6.27 0.28
CA THR A 105 -1.02 7.46 1.13
C THR A 105 -1.97 8.53 0.57
N ASP A 106 -3.03 8.12 -0.12
CA ASP A 106 -4.04 9.01 -0.71
C ASP A 106 -4.97 9.66 0.36
N TYR A 107 -4.35 10.31 1.35
CA TYR A 107 -5.01 10.85 2.52
C TYR A 107 -5.77 12.13 2.20
N PRO A 108 -6.88 12.40 2.91
CA PRO A 108 -7.66 13.63 2.72
C PRO A 108 -6.96 14.89 3.28
N THR A 109 -5.84 14.72 3.98
CA THR A 109 -5.06 15.80 4.60
C THR A 109 -3.58 15.66 4.25
N PRO A 110 -2.79 16.76 4.23
CA PRO A 110 -1.36 16.68 3.98
C PRO A 110 -0.66 15.75 4.96
N SER A 111 0.35 15.03 4.48
CA SER A 111 1.03 14.02 5.28
C SER A 111 2.53 14.01 5.01
N ASN A 112 3.29 13.49 5.96
CA ASN A 112 4.71 13.19 5.81
C ASN A 112 5.00 11.82 6.45
N PHE A 113 4.43 10.77 5.87
CA PHE A 113 4.64 9.39 6.33
C PHE A 113 5.82 8.75 5.58
N LEU A 114 5.65 8.50 4.29
CA LEU A 114 6.73 8.01 3.41
C LEU A 114 7.55 9.16 2.83
N ASN A 115 6.85 10.20 2.36
CA ASN A 115 7.38 11.47 1.89
C ASN A 115 6.36 12.59 2.21
N PRO A 116 6.79 13.86 2.23
CA PRO A 116 5.86 14.98 2.29
C PRO A 116 4.95 14.98 1.06
N MET A 117 3.64 14.98 1.27
CA MET A 117 2.64 14.94 0.21
C MET A 117 1.44 15.86 0.53
N PRO A 118 0.80 16.41 -0.52
CA PRO A 118 -0.43 17.19 -0.35
C PRO A 118 -1.60 16.29 0.06
N ALA A 119 -2.72 16.91 0.41
CA ALA A 119 -4.00 16.21 0.48
C ALA A 119 -4.40 15.67 -0.91
N TYR A 120 -4.97 14.46 -0.94
CA TYR A 120 -5.41 13.74 -2.14
C TYR A 120 -4.31 13.66 -3.22
N PRO A 121 -3.14 13.09 -2.89
CA PRO A 121 -2.00 13.09 -3.80
C PRO A 121 -2.23 12.32 -5.11
N VAL A 122 -3.09 11.30 -5.18
CA VAL A 122 -3.45 10.64 -6.45
C VAL A 122 -4.13 11.64 -7.39
N LYS A 123 -5.07 12.43 -6.85
CA LYS A 123 -5.72 13.52 -7.59
C LYS A 123 -4.72 14.58 -8.05
N GLN A 124 -3.73 14.93 -7.24
CA GLN A 124 -2.69 15.89 -7.63
C GLN A 124 -1.77 15.34 -8.74
N MET A 125 -1.43 14.05 -8.70
CA MET A 125 -0.68 13.40 -9.78
C MET A 125 -1.46 13.44 -11.09
N CYS A 126 -2.74 13.07 -11.07
CA CYS A 126 -3.58 13.12 -12.26
C CYS A 126 -3.79 14.55 -12.77
N LYS A 127 -3.92 15.54 -11.88
CA LYS A 127 -3.94 16.96 -12.26
C LYS A 127 -2.67 17.39 -12.98
N ALA A 128 -1.49 16.89 -12.57
CA ALA A 128 -0.23 17.19 -13.24
C ALA A 128 -0.13 16.54 -14.63
N ILE A 129 -0.68 15.33 -14.79
CA ILE A 129 -0.75 14.65 -16.09
C ILE A 129 -1.73 15.33 -17.05
N ASP A 130 -2.86 15.80 -16.52
CA ASP A 130 -3.91 16.46 -17.28
C ASP A 130 -3.64 17.95 -17.52
N ASP A 131 -2.53 18.50 -17.00
CA ASP A 131 -2.15 19.90 -17.21
C ASP A 131 -1.89 20.16 -18.72
N PRO A 132 -2.66 21.06 -19.37
CA PRO A 132 -2.50 21.35 -20.79
C PRO A 132 -1.13 21.96 -21.14
N LYS A 133 -0.40 22.53 -20.16
CA LYS A 133 0.96 23.06 -20.37
C LYS A 133 1.95 22.01 -20.83
N SER A 134 1.75 20.75 -20.44
CA SER A 134 2.59 19.62 -20.86
C SER A 134 2.24 19.13 -22.27
N GLY A 135 1.16 19.62 -22.88
CA GLY A 135 0.74 19.26 -24.22
C GLY A 135 0.67 17.74 -24.44
N ASN A 136 1.40 17.25 -25.45
CA ASN A 136 1.51 15.82 -25.77
C ASN A 136 2.80 15.17 -25.24
N ASP A 137 3.58 15.88 -24.43
CA ASP A 137 4.82 15.34 -23.85
C ASP A 137 4.51 14.40 -22.68
N THR A 138 4.52 13.09 -22.96
CA THR A 138 4.31 12.05 -21.96
C THR A 138 5.34 12.11 -20.83
N PHE A 139 6.61 12.41 -21.11
CA PHE A 139 7.64 12.39 -20.07
C PHE A 139 7.53 13.61 -19.17
N ALA A 140 7.18 14.78 -19.70
CA ALA A 140 6.85 15.95 -18.89
C ALA A 140 5.65 15.69 -17.96
N LYS A 141 4.60 15.02 -18.47
CA LYS A 141 3.43 14.61 -17.66
C LYS A 141 3.81 13.67 -16.52
N LEU A 142 4.58 12.62 -16.81
CA LEU A 142 5.05 11.68 -15.79
C LEU A 142 5.99 12.34 -14.79
N TYR A 143 6.89 13.21 -15.23
CA TYR A 143 7.75 13.99 -14.34
C TYR A 143 6.93 14.88 -13.40
N GLY A 144 5.88 15.53 -13.91
CA GLY A 144 4.95 16.32 -13.11
C GLY A 144 4.25 15.49 -12.04
N ALA A 145 3.74 14.30 -12.41
CA ALA A 145 3.14 13.37 -11.46
C ALA A 145 4.16 12.88 -10.42
N ALA A 146 5.31 12.33 -10.84
CA ALA A 146 6.33 11.82 -9.94
C ALA A 146 6.86 12.90 -8.98
N SER A 147 6.87 14.17 -9.39
CA SER A 147 7.25 15.29 -8.54
C SER A 147 6.29 15.53 -7.38
N VAL A 148 5.01 15.12 -7.46
CA VAL A 148 4.08 15.15 -6.33
C VAL A 148 4.56 14.24 -5.19
N TYR A 149 5.20 13.11 -5.51
CA TYR A 149 5.74 12.20 -4.51
C TYR A 149 7.18 12.55 -4.09
N TYR A 150 8.06 12.79 -5.06
CA TYR A 150 9.49 12.94 -4.79
C TYR A 150 9.96 14.39 -4.56
N ASN A 151 9.16 15.39 -4.92
CA ASN A 151 9.58 16.79 -4.86
C ASN A 151 8.43 17.75 -4.51
N TYR A 152 7.52 17.33 -3.64
CA TYR A 152 6.44 18.20 -3.17
C TYR A 152 6.95 19.47 -2.49
N SER A 153 8.10 19.39 -1.80
CA SER A 153 8.76 20.55 -1.17
C SER A 153 9.41 21.52 -2.17
N GLY A 154 9.60 21.11 -3.43
CA GLY A 154 10.23 21.91 -4.49
C GLY A 154 11.74 22.11 -4.33
N THR A 155 12.39 21.37 -3.42
CA THR A 155 13.81 21.55 -3.10
C THR A 155 14.76 20.70 -3.93
N ALA A 156 14.28 19.62 -4.54
CA ALA A 156 15.12 18.71 -5.33
C ALA A 156 15.50 19.33 -6.68
N THR A 157 16.81 19.42 -6.95
CA THR A 157 17.36 19.88 -8.22
C THR A 157 17.51 18.77 -9.25
N CYS A 158 17.74 17.54 -8.80
CA CYS A 158 17.74 16.31 -9.60
C CYS A 158 17.42 15.09 -8.71
N PHE A 159 17.08 13.95 -9.31
CA PHE A 159 16.85 12.68 -8.61
C PHE A 159 18.01 11.71 -8.80
N ASN A 160 18.58 11.20 -7.71
CA ASN A 160 19.64 10.21 -7.76
C ASN A 160 19.04 8.81 -7.71
N LEU A 161 19.12 8.07 -8.82
CA LEU A 161 18.61 6.69 -8.90
C LEU A 161 19.69 5.63 -8.65
N ALA A 162 20.96 6.00 -8.58
CA ALA A 162 22.06 5.05 -8.32
C ALA A 162 22.09 4.57 -6.85
N TYR A 163 21.44 5.32 -5.96
CA TYR A 163 21.38 5.05 -4.54
C TYR A 163 19.95 5.25 -4.06
N SER A 164 19.32 4.18 -3.58
CA SER A 164 18.05 4.27 -2.86
C SER A 164 18.38 4.24 -1.38
N PRO A 165 18.40 5.39 -0.67
CA PRO A 165 18.46 5.36 0.77
C PRO A 165 17.26 4.58 1.29
N ASP A 166 17.45 3.85 2.38
CA ASP A 166 16.36 3.18 3.11
C ASP A 166 16.05 3.92 4.42
N PRO A 167 15.44 5.12 4.35
CA PRO A 167 15.13 5.89 5.55
C PRO A 167 14.05 5.22 6.41
N HIS A 168 13.35 4.22 5.89
CA HIS A 168 12.20 3.57 6.50
C HIS A 168 12.50 2.15 7.03
N GLY A 169 13.74 1.67 6.91
CA GLY A 169 14.15 0.34 7.40
C GLY A 169 13.54 -0.83 6.63
N LEU A 170 13.18 -0.62 5.36
CA LEU A 170 12.66 -1.62 4.42
C LEU A 170 13.63 -2.78 4.13
N ASP A 171 14.93 -2.63 4.42
CA ASP A 171 15.91 -3.72 4.31
C ASP A 171 15.58 -4.85 5.29
N MET A 172 15.18 -4.53 6.52
CA MET A 172 14.74 -5.54 7.50
C MET A 172 13.42 -6.18 7.08
N TRP A 173 12.51 -5.38 6.49
CA TRP A 173 11.27 -5.89 5.93
C TRP A 173 11.52 -6.87 4.78
N SER A 174 12.53 -6.60 3.94
CA SER A 174 12.91 -7.47 2.83
C SER A 174 13.32 -8.86 3.31
N TRP A 175 14.02 -8.96 4.44
CA TRP A 175 14.30 -10.25 5.08
C TRP A 175 13.03 -10.95 5.55
N GLN A 176 12.09 -10.25 6.22
CA GLN A 176 10.82 -10.84 6.66
C GLN A 176 9.99 -11.35 5.47
N ALA A 177 9.93 -10.58 4.39
CA ALA A 177 9.25 -10.94 3.15
C ALA A 177 10.03 -12.00 2.32
N CYS A 178 11.22 -12.40 2.76
CA CYS A 178 11.98 -13.53 2.22
C CYS A 178 11.93 -14.77 3.11
N THR A 179 11.33 -14.69 4.29
CA THR A 179 11.20 -15.81 5.23
C THR A 179 9.75 -16.20 5.45
N GLU A 180 8.92 -15.34 6.03
CA GLU A 180 7.56 -15.67 6.47
C GLU A 180 6.48 -14.81 5.80
N MET A 181 6.77 -13.53 5.51
CA MET A 181 5.80 -12.57 4.97
C MET A 181 5.68 -12.67 3.44
N ILE A 182 5.42 -13.87 2.92
CA ILE A 182 5.37 -14.14 1.48
C ILE A 182 4.00 -13.77 0.91
N MET A 183 3.85 -12.52 0.51
CA MET A 183 2.59 -11.96 0.03
C MET A 183 2.58 -11.80 -1.50
N PRO A 184 1.70 -12.51 -2.24
CA PRO A 184 1.58 -12.35 -3.69
C PRO A 184 0.93 -11.02 -4.07
N THR A 185 1.77 -10.03 -4.41
CA THR A 185 1.31 -8.65 -4.69
C THR A 185 1.85 -8.07 -5.98
N SER A 186 2.79 -8.74 -6.65
CA SER A 186 3.41 -8.23 -7.88
C SER A 186 2.68 -8.60 -9.17
N GLY A 187 1.50 -9.22 -9.09
CA GLY A 187 0.70 -9.52 -10.27
C GLY A 187 0.05 -8.26 -10.84
N SER A 188 0.09 -8.10 -12.16
CA SER A 188 -0.58 -7.03 -12.91
C SER A 188 -1.27 -7.65 -14.11
N ASN A 189 -2.58 -7.41 -14.27
CA ASN A 189 -3.31 -7.85 -15.47
C ASN A 189 -3.26 -6.78 -16.58
N LYS A 190 -3.79 -7.11 -17.76
CA LYS A 190 -3.88 -6.21 -18.92
C LYS A 190 -4.54 -4.85 -18.67
N GLU A 191 -5.38 -4.72 -17.64
CA GLU A 191 -6.05 -3.45 -17.31
C GLU A 191 -5.23 -2.58 -16.36
N SER A 192 -4.20 -3.14 -15.73
CA SER A 192 -3.31 -2.46 -14.81
C SER A 192 -2.71 -1.20 -15.42
N ILE A 193 -2.48 -0.17 -14.59
CA ILE A 193 -1.61 0.94 -14.97
C ILE A 193 -0.15 0.52 -15.09
N PHE A 194 0.26 -0.62 -14.51
CA PHE A 194 1.61 -1.17 -14.58
C PHE A 194 1.73 -2.20 -15.72
N PRO A 195 2.96 -2.53 -16.18
CA PRO A 195 3.18 -3.60 -17.14
C PRO A 195 2.56 -4.93 -16.69
N GLU A 196 2.03 -5.68 -17.64
CA GLU A 196 1.43 -7.00 -17.36
C GLU A 196 2.50 -7.94 -16.80
N ASN A 197 2.21 -8.55 -15.65
CA ASN A 197 3.15 -9.43 -14.97
C ASN A 197 2.40 -10.49 -14.16
N GLN A 198 2.91 -11.72 -14.17
CA GLN A 198 2.38 -12.81 -13.35
C GLN A 198 3.19 -12.95 -12.07
N TRP A 199 2.51 -13.23 -10.96
CA TRP A 199 3.18 -13.61 -9.73
C TRP A 199 3.96 -14.92 -9.93
N ASN A 200 5.24 -14.92 -9.58
CA ASN A 200 6.11 -16.07 -9.72
C ASN A 200 6.88 -16.33 -8.40
N TYR A 201 6.41 -17.34 -7.67
CA TYR A 201 7.05 -17.76 -6.42
C TYR A 201 8.50 -18.22 -6.62
N SER A 202 8.81 -18.95 -7.68
CA SER A 202 10.18 -19.45 -7.94
C SER A 202 11.18 -18.31 -8.12
N ARG A 203 10.77 -17.22 -8.79
CA ARG A 203 11.60 -16.00 -8.91
C ARG A 203 11.83 -15.36 -7.55
N ARG A 204 10.79 -15.27 -6.71
CA ARG A 204 10.91 -14.77 -5.33
C ARG A 204 11.87 -15.63 -4.51
N ALA A 205 11.72 -16.94 -4.53
CA ALA A 205 12.56 -17.88 -3.80
C ALA A 205 14.04 -17.79 -4.23
N ALA A 206 14.31 -17.72 -5.54
CA ALA A 206 15.66 -17.56 -6.06
C ALA A 206 16.30 -16.23 -5.60
N ALA A 207 15.57 -15.13 -5.65
CA ALA A 207 16.05 -13.83 -5.17
C ALA A 207 16.35 -13.87 -3.66
N CYS A 208 15.45 -14.43 -2.85
CA CYS A 208 15.67 -14.56 -1.41
C CYS A 208 16.89 -15.42 -1.07
N LYS A 209 17.13 -16.49 -1.85
CA LYS A 209 18.33 -17.31 -1.70
C LYS A 209 19.59 -16.53 -2.06
N ALA A 210 19.56 -15.73 -3.12
CA ALA A 210 20.71 -14.95 -3.58
C ALA A 210 21.07 -13.81 -2.61
N PHE A 211 20.08 -13.04 -2.13
CA PHE A 211 20.33 -11.88 -1.27
C PHE A 211 20.57 -12.23 0.20
N TYR A 212 19.86 -13.24 0.73
CA TYR A 212 19.85 -13.53 2.16
C TYR A 212 20.27 -14.96 2.52
N GLY A 213 20.52 -15.83 1.53
CA GLY A 213 20.87 -17.23 1.78
C GLY A 213 19.71 -18.09 2.32
N VAL A 214 18.51 -17.54 2.45
CA VAL A 214 17.32 -18.20 3.05
C VAL A 214 16.41 -18.83 1.99
N HIS A 215 15.59 -19.80 2.43
CA HIS A 215 14.46 -20.31 1.64
C HIS A 215 13.15 -19.82 2.27
N PRO A 216 12.27 -19.16 1.50
CA PRO A 216 10.95 -18.75 2.00
C PRO A 216 10.12 -19.94 2.52
N ARG A 217 9.32 -19.69 3.55
CA ARG A 217 8.33 -20.62 4.11
C ARG A 217 6.91 -20.10 3.82
N PRO A 218 6.39 -20.26 2.59
CA PRO A 218 5.17 -19.59 2.14
C PRO A 218 3.92 -19.96 2.94
N ASN A 219 3.88 -21.16 3.54
CA ASN A 219 2.75 -21.65 4.31
C ASN A 219 2.88 -21.38 5.83
N TRP A 220 3.95 -20.73 6.30
CA TRP A 220 4.19 -20.58 7.73
C TRP A 220 3.13 -19.70 8.41
N ILE A 221 2.87 -18.51 7.86
CA ILE A 221 1.86 -17.58 8.39
C ILE A 221 0.46 -18.18 8.36
N THR A 222 0.11 -18.88 7.29
CA THR A 222 -1.21 -19.49 7.15
C THR A 222 -1.40 -20.69 8.06
N THR A 223 -0.34 -21.46 8.33
CA THR A 223 -0.33 -22.51 9.36
C THR A 223 -0.52 -21.93 10.75
N GLU A 224 0.20 -20.85 11.07
CA GLU A 224 0.16 -20.26 12.42
C GLU A 224 -1.14 -19.53 12.73
N PHE A 225 -1.70 -18.80 11.76
CA PHE A 225 -2.79 -17.85 12.02
C PHE A 225 -4.12 -18.22 11.37
N GLY A 226 -4.21 -19.36 10.71
CA GLY A 226 -5.47 -19.94 10.23
C GLY A 226 -5.67 -19.91 8.72
N GLY A 227 -4.88 -19.11 7.98
CA GLY A 227 -4.78 -19.20 6.52
C GLY A 227 -6.12 -19.19 5.79
N HIS A 228 -6.34 -20.19 4.94
CA HIS A 228 -7.59 -20.37 4.20
C HIS A 228 -8.86 -20.45 5.08
N ASP A 229 -8.70 -20.87 6.34
CA ASP A 229 -9.78 -21.00 7.32
C ASP A 229 -9.87 -19.81 8.28
N ILE A 230 -9.15 -18.71 8.02
CA ILE A 230 -9.07 -17.55 8.92
C ILE A 230 -10.43 -17.03 9.39
N TYR A 231 -11.46 -16.97 8.53
CA TYR A 231 -12.81 -16.57 8.93
C TYR A 231 -13.41 -17.54 9.96
N ARG A 232 -13.21 -18.84 9.78
CA ARG A 232 -13.65 -19.89 10.72
C ARG A 232 -12.86 -19.81 12.03
N VAL A 233 -11.54 -19.61 11.94
CA VAL A 233 -10.64 -19.48 13.09
C VAL A 233 -11.01 -18.26 13.94
N LEU A 234 -11.11 -17.08 13.31
CA LEU A 234 -11.51 -15.86 13.99
C LEU A 234 -12.92 -15.99 14.59
N LYS A 235 -13.88 -16.58 13.88
CA LYS A 235 -15.24 -16.77 14.42
C LYS A 235 -15.29 -17.69 15.65
N ARG A 236 -14.43 -18.72 15.72
CA ARG A 236 -14.43 -19.70 16.81
C ARG A 236 -13.56 -19.30 17.99
N TYR A 237 -12.43 -18.64 17.73
CA TYR A 237 -11.37 -18.43 18.73
C TYR A 237 -10.98 -16.96 18.90
N GLY A 238 -11.42 -16.07 18.01
CA GLY A 238 -11.21 -14.64 18.11
C GLY A 238 -12.32 -13.94 18.90
N SER A 239 -12.01 -12.74 19.42
CA SER A 239 -12.97 -11.81 20.01
C SER A 239 -12.33 -10.44 20.19
N ASN A 240 -13.15 -9.40 20.29
CA ASN A 240 -12.75 -8.00 20.51
C ASN A 240 -11.71 -7.52 19.50
N MET A 241 -12.10 -7.52 18.22
CA MET A 241 -11.23 -7.11 17.13
C MET A 241 -11.98 -6.16 16.20
N ILE A 242 -11.33 -5.06 15.84
CA ILE A 242 -11.76 -4.16 14.76
C ILE A 242 -10.79 -4.36 13.60
N PHE A 243 -11.31 -4.61 12.41
CA PHE A 243 -10.55 -4.57 11.16
C PHE A 243 -10.96 -3.32 10.37
N PHE A 244 -10.16 -2.27 10.45
CA PHE A 244 -10.36 -1.09 9.60
C PHE A 244 -9.70 -1.31 8.25
N ASN A 245 -10.39 -0.96 7.15
CA ASN A 245 -9.80 -0.89 5.81
C ASN A 245 -10.36 0.32 5.04
N GLY A 246 -9.46 1.10 4.45
CA GLY A 246 -9.82 2.07 3.42
C GLY A 246 -9.87 1.41 2.04
N LEU A 247 -10.89 1.66 1.22
CA LEU A 247 -11.00 1.01 -0.10
C LEU A 247 -10.06 1.59 -1.17
N ARG A 248 -9.45 2.75 -0.93
CA ARG A 248 -8.35 3.31 -1.73
C ARG A 248 -6.97 2.84 -1.25
N ASP A 249 -6.92 2.02 -0.21
CA ASP A 249 -5.69 1.34 0.20
C ASP A 249 -5.51 0.08 -0.65
N PRO A 250 -4.42 -0.07 -1.42
CA PRO A 250 -4.19 -1.29 -2.19
C PRO A 250 -4.00 -2.55 -1.32
N TRP A 251 -3.67 -2.39 -0.03
CA TRP A 251 -3.64 -3.50 0.93
C TRP A 251 -5.02 -4.00 1.34
N SER A 252 -6.09 -3.23 1.11
CA SER A 252 -7.46 -3.61 1.49
C SER A 252 -7.95 -4.88 0.78
N GLY A 253 -7.37 -5.23 -0.38
CA GLY A 253 -7.65 -6.48 -1.08
C GLY A 253 -7.36 -7.72 -0.23
N GLY A 254 -6.39 -7.63 0.69
CA GLY A 254 -6.06 -8.68 1.66
C GLY A 254 -6.70 -8.51 3.03
N GLY A 255 -7.56 -7.51 3.19
CA GLY A 255 -8.17 -7.15 4.47
C GLY A 255 -9.43 -7.96 4.78
N VAL A 256 -9.86 -7.90 6.04
CA VAL A 256 -11.19 -8.36 6.45
C VAL A 256 -12.18 -7.22 6.23
N LEU A 257 -13.07 -7.38 5.25
CA LEU A 257 -14.00 -6.33 4.80
C LEU A 257 -15.45 -6.54 5.27
N LYS A 258 -15.72 -7.56 6.08
CA LYS A 258 -17.05 -7.88 6.60
C LYS A 258 -16.98 -8.32 8.05
N ASN A 259 -18.03 -8.00 8.82
CA ASN A 259 -18.17 -8.49 10.19
C ASN A 259 -18.14 -10.03 10.23
N ILE A 260 -17.34 -10.58 11.14
CA ILE A 260 -17.18 -12.03 11.34
C ILE A 260 -18.08 -12.52 12.48
N SER A 261 -18.24 -11.69 13.51
CA SER A 261 -19.11 -11.94 14.66
C SER A 261 -19.59 -10.61 15.27
N LYS A 262 -20.33 -10.67 16.39
CA LYS A 262 -20.74 -9.46 17.13
C LYS A 262 -19.55 -8.66 17.68
N THR A 263 -18.43 -9.31 17.95
CA THR A 263 -17.24 -8.72 18.59
C THR A 263 -16.02 -8.65 17.67
N ILE A 264 -16.16 -9.14 16.42
CA ILE A 264 -15.14 -9.07 15.38
C ILE A 264 -15.76 -8.35 14.20
N VAL A 265 -15.50 -7.05 14.13
CA VAL A 265 -16.18 -6.13 13.23
C VAL A 265 -15.21 -5.56 12.19
N ALA A 266 -15.72 -5.29 11.01
CA ALA A 266 -15.00 -4.62 9.95
C ALA A 266 -15.55 -3.20 9.76
N ILE A 267 -14.67 -2.20 9.77
CA ILE A 267 -15.01 -0.82 9.46
C ILE A 267 -14.38 -0.51 8.10
N VAL A 268 -15.21 -0.29 7.08
CA VAL A 268 -14.76 -0.11 5.71
C VAL A 268 -15.05 1.31 5.26
N ALA A 269 -14.01 2.07 4.94
CA ALA A 269 -14.13 3.46 4.49
C ALA A 269 -13.88 3.57 2.99
N GLU A 270 -14.90 3.94 2.21
CA GLU A 270 -14.81 4.04 0.74
C GLU A 270 -13.70 4.99 0.26
N GLN A 271 -13.51 6.12 0.97
CA GLN A 271 -12.50 7.14 0.64
C GLN A 271 -11.21 6.98 1.44
N GLY A 272 -11.11 5.95 2.28
CA GLY A 272 -9.94 5.74 3.13
C GLY A 272 -8.75 5.19 2.34
N ALA A 273 -7.56 5.73 2.60
CA ALA A 273 -6.29 5.14 2.18
C ALA A 273 -5.67 4.34 3.36
N HIS A 274 -4.37 4.02 3.28
CA HIS A 274 -3.70 3.10 4.20
C HIS A 274 -3.73 3.59 5.65
N HIS A 275 -4.45 2.87 6.53
CA HIS A 275 -4.62 3.13 7.96
C HIS A 275 -4.84 4.63 8.33
N VAL A 276 -5.71 5.30 7.57
CA VAL A 276 -6.00 6.74 7.75
C VAL A 276 -6.67 7.05 9.10
N ASP A 277 -7.41 6.10 9.66
CA ASP A 277 -7.98 6.10 11.01
C ASP A 277 -6.93 6.34 12.08
N LEU A 278 -5.74 5.75 11.96
CA LEU A 278 -4.65 5.87 12.94
C LEU A 278 -3.85 7.18 12.86
N ARG A 279 -4.08 8.02 11.84
CA ARG A 279 -3.39 9.30 11.73
C ARG A 279 -3.86 10.27 12.83
N PHE A 280 -3.00 11.22 13.17
CA PHE A 280 -3.39 12.32 14.07
C PHE A 280 -4.61 13.06 13.54
N ALA A 281 -5.51 13.40 14.46
CA ALA A 281 -6.69 14.18 14.13
C ALA A 281 -6.30 15.61 13.72
N THR A 282 -6.98 16.13 12.71
CA THR A 282 -6.82 17.50 12.24
C THR A 282 -8.18 18.17 12.09
N LYS A 283 -8.20 19.51 12.08
CA LYS A 283 -9.43 20.29 11.82
C LYS A 283 -9.99 20.05 10.40
N ASP A 284 -9.11 19.63 9.48
CA ASP A 284 -9.41 19.43 8.06
C ASP A 284 -9.89 18.00 7.77
N ASP A 285 -9.94 17.12 8.78
CA ASP A 285 -10.42 15.76 8.61
C ASP A 285 -11.88 15.74 8.13
N PRO A 286 -12.21 14.95 7.11
CA PRO A 286 -13.58 14.86 6.61
C PRO A 286 -14.49 14.21 7.66
N LYS A 287 -15.79 14.51 7.59
CA LYS A 287 -16.78 13.98 8.55
C LYS A 287 -16.72 12.45 8.64
N TRP A 288 -16.62 11.75 7.52
CA TRP A 288 -16.58 10.28 7.49
C TRP A 288 -15.39 9.71 8.29
N LEU A 289 -14.23 10.38 8.28
CA LEU A 289 -13.05 9.92 9.02
C LEU A 289 -13.22 10.13 10.52
N ARG A 290 -13.83 11.26 10.92
CA ARG A 290 -14.21 11.50 12.32
C ARG A 290 -15.23 10.46 12.81
N ASP A 291 -16.21 10.13 11.99
CA ASP A 291 -17.23 9.13 12.32
C ASP A 291 -16.62 7.73 12.49
N VAL A 292 -15.67 7.34 11.62
CA VAL A 292 -14.89 6.08 11.75
C VAL A 292 -14.17 6.02 13.08
N ARG A 293 -13.39 7.04 13.43
CA ARG A 293 -12.63 7.07 14.69
C ARG A 293 -13.56 7.06 15.91
N GLN A 294 -14.69 7.75 15.83
CA GLN A 294 -15.68 7.72 16.91
C GLN A 294 -16.28 6.31 17.08
N MET A 295 -16.53 5.59 16.00
CA MET A 295 -16.99 4.19 16.05
C MET A 295 -15.95 3.30 16.73
N GLU A 296 -14.68 3.43 16.36
CA GLU A 296 -13.56 2.69 16.96
C GLU A 296 -13.45 2.97 18.47
N ILE A 297 -13.47 4.25 18.87
CA ILE A 297 -13.40 4.67 20.26
C ILE A 297 -14.56 4.09 21.07
N ASN A 298 -15.78 4.11 20.54
CA ASN A 298 -16.95 3.56 21.22
C ASN A 298 -16.78 2.05 21.47
N ILE A 299 -16.39 1.30 20.45
CA ILE A 299 -16.18 -0.16 20.56
C ILE A 299 -15.06 -0.48 21.58
N ILE A 300 -13.94 0.26 21.53
CA ILE A 300 -12.82 0.07 22.47
C ILE A 300 -13.25 0.42 23.90
N SER A 301 -14.03 1.49 24.07
CA SER A 301 -14.56 1.91 25.38
C SER A 301 -15.49 0.86 25.97
N ASP A 302 -16.32 0.22 25.13
CA ASP A 302 -17.19 -0.89 25.54
C ASP A 302 -16.37 -2.09 26.02
N TRP A 303 -15.27 -2.45 25.32
CA TRP A 303 -14.38 -3.53 25.75
C TRP A 303 -13.74 -3.25 27.13
N ILE A 304 -13.28 -2.02 27.36
CA ILE A 304 -12.68 -1.61 28.63
C ILE A 304 -13.74 -1.62 29.75
N SER A 305 -14.93 -1.11 29.47
CA SER A 305 -16.03 -1.07 30.44
C SER A 305 -16.47 -2.47 30.84
N GLN A 306 -16.63 -3.38 29.87
CA GLN A 306 -16.95 -4.79 30.11
C GLN A 306 -15.88 -5.46 30.98
N TYR A 307 -14.59 -5.22 30.69
CA TYR A 307 -13.49 -5.79 31.46
C TYR A 307 -13.55 -5.41 32.95
N TYR A 308 -13.76 -4.12 33.27
CA TYR A 308 -13.87 -3.68 34.65
C TYR A 308 -15.14 -4.16 35.34
N HIS A 309 -16.26 -4.25 34.61
CA HIS A 309 -17.48 -4.85 35.11
C HIS A 309 -17.27 -6.32 35.48
N ASP A 310 -16.62 -7.11 34.61
CA ASP A 310 -16.35 -8.53 34.87
C ASP A 310 -15.43 -8.72 36.08
N LEU A 311 -14.42 -7.87 36.26
CA LEU A 311 -13.55 -7.89 37.45
C LEU A 311 -14.32 -7.61 38.75
N ALA A 312 -15.25 -6.64 38.73
CA ALA A 312 -16.04 -6.28 39.90
C ALA A 312 -17.07 -7.36 40.31
N HIS A 313 -17.47 -8.23 39.37
CA HIS A 313 -18.43 -9.31 39.59
C HIS A 313 -17.79 -10.70 39.72
N GLN A 314 -16.46 -10.79 39.64
CA GLN A 314 -15.69 -12.00 39.94
C GLN A 314 -15.18 -12.06 41.39
N SER A 315 -15.27 -10.95 42.15
CA SER A 315 -15.06 -10.88 43.61
C SER A 315 -16.35 -11.16 44.37
#